data_AF-A0A9W6TBE9-F1
#
_entry.id   AF-A0A9W6TBE9-F1
#
_cell.length_a   1.000
_cell.length_b   1.000
_cell.length_c   1.000
_cell.angle_alpha   90.00
_cell.angle_beta   90.00
_cell.angle_gamma   90.00
#
_symmetry.space_group_name_H-M   'P 1'
#
loop_
_entity.id
_entity.type
_entity.pdbx_description
1 polymer ?
#
loop_
_entity_poly.entity_id
_entity_poly.type
_entity_poly.pdbx_seq_one_letter_code
_entity_poly.pdbx_strand_id
1 'polypeptide(L)'
;MNPYQSVISVIGHVLEAFDDDNIIPAFGFGDLTTKGNSCFPFTQGRGCHGFEEVLRRYNEITPTLKLSGPTNFAPVIKEATRAVQQNGGYHILVIIADGQVTNEEATRDAIVEASNWPISIIMVGVGDGPWDMMEEFDDKLPARRFDNFQFVEYNAVMQLNKKNPEAGFAIMALMEIPGMLYLSHDKSICHSYYVGTHGAFPIIHGRTIQVDQGAGDDPVVQSCAFAL
;
A
#
# COMPACT_ATOMS: atom_id res chain seq x y z
N MET A 1 0.12 21.95 5.25
CA MET A 1 0.12 20.51 4.95
C MET A 1 0.57 20.37 3.51
N ASN A 2 1.63 19.63 3.25
CA ASN A 2 2.08 19.29 1.89
C ASN A 2 1.26 18.07 1.36
N PRO A 3 1.34 17.74 0.06
CA PRO A 3 0.59 16.62 -0.51
C PRO A 3 0.83 15.29 0.19
N TYR A 4 2.08 14.95 0.54
CA TYR A 4 2.43 13.72 1.27
C TYR A 4 1.72 13.63 2.62
N GLN A 5 1.78 14.69 3.43
CA GLN A 5 1.09 14.77 4.73
C GLN A 5 -0.43 14.60 4.56
N SER A 6 -0.99 15.18 3.50
CA SER A 6 -2.40 15.09 3.18
C SER A 6 -2.81 13.65 2.84
N VAL A 7 -2.03 12.98 1.99
CA VAL A 7 -2.26 11.56 1.65
C VAL A 7 -2.15 10.67 2.90
N ILE A 8 -1.08 10.81 3.70
CA ILE A 8 -0.90 10.04 4.94
C ILE A 8 -2.11 10.21 5.86
N SER A 9 -2.61 11.44 5.98
CA SER A 9 -3.77 11.73 6.83
C SER A 9 -5.03 11.06 6.29
N VAL A 10 -5.35 11.24 5.01
CA VAL A 10 -6.59 10.69 4.42
C VAL A 10 -6.58 9.16 4.41
N ILE A 11 -5.47 8.55 4.00
CA ILE A 11 -5.35 7.09 4.00
C ILE A 11 -5.39 6.56 5.43
N GLY A 12 -4.79 7.26 6.39
CA GLY A 12 -4.84 6.84 7.78
C GLY A 12 -6.27 6.67 8.30
N HIS A 13 -7.13 7.65 8.08
CA HIS A 13 -8.54 7.57 8.50
C HIS A 13 -9.32 6.42 7.84
N VAL A 14 -8.86 5.96 6.68
CA VAL A 14 -9.55 4.97 5.85
C VAL A 14 -9.04 3.56 6.13
N LEU A 15 -7.72 3.41 6.25
CA LEU A 15 -7.05 2.12 6.46
C LEU A 15 -6.93 1.74 7.93
N GLU A 16 -7.04 2.68 8.88
CA GLU A 16 -7.01 2.38 10.31
C GLU A 16 -8.10 1.37 10.72
N ALA A 17 -9.25 1.37 10.05
CA ALA A 17 -10.31 0.38 10.31
C ALA A 17 -9.97 -1.05 9.85
N PHE A 18 -8.93 -1.19 9.02
CA PHE A 18 -8.44 -2.47 8.50
C PHE A 18 -7.15 -2.92 9.18
N ASP A 19 -6.58 -2.14 10.10
CA ASP A 19 -5.31 -2.48 10.76
C ASP A 19 -5.56 -3.08 12.15
N ASP A 20 -5.05 -4.29 12.37
CA ASP A 20 -5.40 -5.10 13.55
C ASP A 20 -4.65 -4.74 14.82
N ASP A 21 -3.39 -4.30 14.68
CA ASP A 21 -2.49 -4.06 15.81
C ASP A 21 -2.11 -2.59 15.98
N ASN A 22 -2.56 -1.73 15.06
CA ASN A 22 -2.21 -0.32 14.99
C ASN A 22 -0.69 -0.09 14.90
N ILE A 23 0.05 -1.04 14.33
CA ILE A 23 1.49 -0.95 14.08
C ILE A 23 1.71 -0.82 12.58
N ILE A 24 2.17 0.35 12.17
CA ILE A 24 2.36 0.72 10.77
C ILE A 24 3.86 0.76 10.45
N PRO A 25 4.42 -0.26 9.77
CA PRO A 25 5.77 -0.18 9.23
C PRO A 25 5.85 0.97 8.21
N ALA A 26 6.70 1.96 8.48
CA ALA A 26 6.88 3.12 7.61
C ALA A 26 8.35 3.25 7.21
N PHE A 27 8.59 3.48 5.92
CA PHE A 27 9.90 3.53 5.31
C PHE A 27 10.06 4.76 4.42
N GLY A 28 11.29 5.28 4.35
CA GLY A 28 11.71 6.28 3.39
C GLY A 28 12.64 5.70 2.33
N PHE A 29 12.61 6.23 1.11
CA PHE A 29 13.55 5.86 0.04
C PHE A 29 13.89 7.06 -0.86
N GLY A 30 14.82 6.88 -1.81
CA GLY A 30 15.22 7.93 -2.76
C GLY A 30 16.10 9.07 -2.19
N ASP A 31 16.50 9.01 -0.93
CA ASP A 31 17.43 10.00 -0.37
C ASP A 31 18.87 9.71 -0.82
N LEU A 32 19.80 10.61 -0.49
CA LEU A 32 21.22 10.47 -0.84
C LEU A 32 21.84 9.18 -0.28
N THR A 33 21.35 8.66 0.85
CA THR A 33 21.86 7.45 1.48
C THR A 33 21.33 6.18 0.83
N THR A 34 20.04 6.10 0.51
CA THR A 34 19.45 4.91 -0.10
C THR A 34 19.55 4.88 -1.62
N LYS A 35 19.46 6.05 -2.26
CA LYS A 35 19.28 6.19 -3.70
C LYS A 35 18.16 5.26 -4.17
N GLY A 36 18.36 4.50 -5.25
CA GLY A 36 17.44 3.46 -5.73
C GLY A 36 17.75 2.04 -5.26
N ASN A 37 18.57 1.85 -4.21
CA ASN A 37 19.08 0.53 -3.82
C ASN A 37 18.49 -0.03 -2.52
N SER A 38 18.02 0.83 -1.62
CA SER A 38 17.49 0.44 -0.31
C SER A 38 16.34 1.35 0.12
N CYS A 39 15.75 1.05 1.27
CA CYS A 39 14.88 1.96 2.02
C CYS A 39 15.35 1.99 3.49
N PHE A 40 14.89 2.96 4.26
CA PHE A 40 15.19 3.08 5.69
C PHE A 40 13.91 3.20 6.51
N PRO A 41 13.83 2.61 7.71
CA PRO A 41 12.63 2.68 8.52
C PRO A 41 12.52 4.04 9.23
N PHE A 42 11.29 4.51 9.44
CA PHE A 42 11.00 5.76 10.15
C PHE A 42 11.26 5.65 11.65
N THR A 43 11.20 4.44 12.19
CA THR A 43 11.43 4.14 13.61
C THR A 43 12.26 2.87 13.75
N GLN A 44 12.94 2.74 14.88
CA GLN A 44 13.66 1.51 15.22
C GLN A 44 12.67 0.52 15.85
N GLY A 45 12.64 -0.72 15.38
CA GLY A 45 11.75 -1.75 15.92
C GLY A 45 10.63 -2.14 14.96
N ARG A 46 9.41 -2.36 15.49
CA ARG A 46 8.31 -3.02 14.76
C ARG A 46 7.52 -2.12 13.81
N GLY A 47 7.49 -0.81 14.03
CA GLY A 47 6.70 0.13 13.23
C GLY A 47 6.25 1.33 14.08
N CYS A 48 5.52 2.24 13.45
CA CYS A 48 4.89 3.39 14.10
C CYS A 48 3.56 2.97 14.75
N HIS A 49 3.23 3.52 15.91
CA HIS A 49 1.94 3.36 16.57
C HIS A 49 0.89 4.26 15.90
N GLY A 50 0.20 3.69 14.93
CA GLY A 50 -0.82 4.35 14.13
C GLY A 50 -0.30 5.45 13.22
N PHE A 51 -1.25 6.01 12.47
CA PHE A 51 -0.99 7.02 11.44
C PHE A 51 -0.54 8.37 11.98
N GLU A 52 -0.96 8.72 13.19
CA GLU A 52 -0.49 9.92 13.87
C GLU A 52 1.04 9.88 14.09
N GLU A 53 1.58 8.72 14.49
CA GLU A 53 3.03 8.57 14.64
C GLU A 53 3.75 8.57 13.29
N VAL A 54 3.18 7.94 12.25
CA VAL A 54 3.75 8.01 10.89
C VAL A 54 3.89 9.47 10.45
N LEU A 55 2.83 10.27 10.59
CA LEU A 55 2.83 11.68 10.22
C LEU A 55 3.81 12.51 11.06
N ARG A 56 3.90 12.23 12.37
CA ARG A 56 4.87 12.87 13.26
C ARG A 56 6.31 12.56 12.83
N ARG A 57 6.63 11.28 12.58
CA ARG A 57 7.96 10.83 12.15
C ARG A 57 8.33 11.38 10.78
N TYR A 58 7.40 11.42 9.84
CA TYR A 58 7.58 12.09 8.55
C TYR A 58 8.06 13.54 8.75
N ASN A 59 7.35 14.32 9.57
CA ASN A 59 7.68 15.73 9.83
C ASN A 59 9.05 15.93 10.49
N GLU A 60 9.50 14.97 11.29
CA GLU A 60 10.82 15.00 11.95
C GLU A 60 11.95 14.63 10.99
N ILE A 61 11.72 13.66 10.10
CA ILE A 61 12.75 13.10 9.22
C ILE A 61 12.95 13.97 7.97
N THR A 62 11.87 14.32 7.26
CA THR A 62 11.94 14.96 5.94
C THR A 62 12.81 16.22 5.89
N PRO A 63 12.80 17.15 6.88
CA PRO A 63 13.65 18.33 6.86
C PRO A 63 15.17 18.02 6.92
N THR A 64 15.54 16.83 7.39
CA THR A 64 16.93 16.38 7.53
C THR A 64 17.44 15.64 6.30
N LEU A 65 16.54 15.18 5.43
CA LEU A 65 16.87 14.39 4.26
C LEU A 65 17.44 15.27 3.15
N LYS A 66 18.43 14.72 2.43
CA LYS A 66 18.88 15.25 1.16
C LYS A 66 18.26 14.39 0.06
N LEU A 67 17.23 14.91 -0.58
CA LEU A 67 16.57 14.25 -1.70
C LEU A 67 17.58 13.98 -2.82
N SER A 68 17.47 12.80 -3.43
CA SER A 68 18.36 12.35 -4.49
C SER A 68 17.58 11.54 -5.52
N GLY A 69 18.27 10.67 -6.23
CA GLY A 69 17.72 9.65 -7.11
C GLY A 69 18.80 8.60 -7.37
N PRO A 70 18.54 7.57 -8.21
CA PRO A 70 17.31 7.28 -8.95
C PRO A 70 16.09 6.91 -8.08
N THR A 71 14.87 7.16 -8.58
CA THR A 71 13.62 6.67 -8.00
C THR A 71 13.39 5.21 -8.42
N ASN A 72 13.28 4.32 -7.44
CA ASN A 72 13.07 2.88 -7.64
C ASN A 72 12.21 2.33 -6.50
N PHE A 73 11.08 1.71 -6.82
CA PHE A 73 10.18 1.13 -5.81
C PHE A 73 10.55 -0.31 -5.44
N ALA A 74 11.42 -0.96 -6.22
CA ALA A 74 11.81 -2.34 -5.97
C ALA A 74 12.29 -2.61 -4.53
N PRO A 75 13.12 -1.75 -3.88
CA PRO A 75 13.57 -2.01 -2.52
C PRO A 75 12.41 -2.06 -1.52
N VAL A 76 11.46 -1.13 -1.61
CA VAL A 76 10.37 -1.06 -0.64
C VAL A 76 9.29 -2.11 -0.88
N ILE A 77 9.02 -2.46 -2.14
CA ILE A 77 8.14 -3.58 -2.50
C ILE A 77 8.72 -4.91 -1.95
N LYS A 78 10.04 -5.10 -2.07
CA LYS A 78 10.72 -6.28 -1.53
C LYS A 78 10.69 -6.33 0.00
N GLU A 79 10.83 -5.20 0.68
CA GLU A 79 10.67 -5.14 2.14
C GLU A 79 9.25 -5.49 2.58
N ALA A 80 8.23 -4.92 1.94
CA ALA A 80 6.84 -5.25 2.24
C ALA A 80 6.54 -6.73 1.96
N THR A 81 7.03 -7.27 0.85
CA THR A 81 6.91 -8.70 0.52
C THR A 81 7.59 -9.57 1.58
N ARG A 82 8.75 -9.16 2.10
CA ARG A 82 9.41 -9.89 3.19
C ARG A 82 8.61 -9.83 4.50
N ALA A 83 7.96 -8.70 4.80
CA ALA A 83 7.08 -8.59 5.96
C ALA A 83 5.90 -9.57 5.85
N VAL A 84 5.28 -9.68 4.67
CA VAL A 84 4.21 -10.66 4.39
C VAL A 84 4.72 -12.10 4.57
N GLN A 85 5.94 -12.40 4.09
CA GLN A 85 6.55 -13.71 4.24
C GLN A 85 6.80 -14.11 5.70
N GLN A 86 7.18 -13.14 6.54
CA GLN A 86 7.54 -13.38 7.93
C GLN A 86 6.32 -13.42 8.85
N ASN A 87 5.39 -12.51 8.65
CA ASN A 87 4.25 -12.31 9.54
C ASN A 87 3.00 -13.05 9.07
N GLY A 88 2.92 -13.38 7.78
CA GLY A 88 1.71 -13.91 7.16
C GLY A 88 0.66 -12.82 6.95
N GLY A 89 -0.57 -13.25 6.63
CA GLY A 89 -1.72 -12.37 6.44
C GLY A 89 -1.70 -11.56 5.15
N TYR A 90 -2.75 -10.78 4.94
CA TYR A 90 -2.85 -9.87 3.82
C TYR A 90 -2.32 -8.49 4.19
N HIS A 91 -1.47 -7.92 3.34
CA HIS A 91 -0.84 -6.62 3.59
C HIS A 91 -1.21 -5.63 2.49
N ILE A 92 -1.35 -4.36 2.88
CA ILE A 92 -1.50 -3.25 1.94
C ILE A 92 -0.24 -2.40 2.02
N LEU A 93 0.51 -2.35 0.92
CA LEU A 93 1.64 -1.42 0.75
C LEU A 93 1.13 -0.15 0.08
N VAL A 94 1.30 1.00 0.73
CA VAL A 94 1.00 2.31 0.17
C VAL A 94 2.32 3.03 -0.14
N ILE A 95 2.53 3.36 -1.41
CA ILE A 95 3.70 4.12 -1.89
C ILE A 95 3.23 5.51 -2.28
N ILE A 96 3.84 6.56 -1.73
CA ILE A 96 3.54 7.94 -2.10
C ILE A 96 4.80 8.50 -2.76
N ALA A 97 4.70 8.95 -4.01
CA ALA A 97 5.86 9.45 -4.74
C ALA A 97 5.46 10.50 -5.79
N ASP A 98 6.42 11.36 -6.17
CA ASP A 98 6.19 12.54 -7.00
C ASP A 98 6.61 12.43 -8.46
N GLY A 99 6.65 11.22 -9.01
CA GLY A 99 6.85 11.01 -10.44
C GLY A 99 7.86 9.91 -10.75
N GLN A 100 8.43 10.01 -11.96
CA GLN A 100 8.97 8.89 -12.73
C GLN A 100 9.95 7.99 -11.97
N VAL A 101 9.61 6.70 -11.97
CA VAL A 101 10.53 5.62 -11.68
C VAL A 101 11.60 5.61 -12.77
N THR A 102 12.84 5.77 -12.37
CA THR A 102 14.00 5.72 -13.28
C THR A 102 14.50 4.30 -13.55
N ASN A 103 14.09 3.31 -12.73
CA ASN A 103 14.43 1.90 -12.91
C ASN A 103 13.16 1.05 -13.05
N GLU A 104 12.60 1.10 -14.26
CA GLU A 104 11.33 0.48 -14.63
C GLU A 104 11.38 -1.05 -14.49
N GLU A 105 12.45 -1.66 -14.99
CA GLU A 105 12.62 -3.12 -14.99
C GLU A 105 12.67 -3.68 -13.57
N ALA A 106 13.48 -3.08 -12.69
CA ALA A 106 13.57 -3.55 -11.31
C ALA A 106 12.24 -3.40 -10.55
N THR A 107 11.52 -2.31 -10.80
CA THR A 107 10.21 -2.06 -10.16
C THR A 107 9.17 -3.05 -10.68
N ARG A 108 9.09 -3.24 -12.00
CA ARG A 108 8.21 -4.21 -12.66
C ARG A 108 8.44 -5.61 -12.11
N ASP A 109 9.70 -6.05 -12.06
CA ASP A 109 10.04 -7.40 -11.60
C ASP A 109 9.67 -7.59 -10.13
N ALA A 110 9.84 -6.55 -9.30
CA ALA A 110 9.40 -6.57 -7.91
C ALA A 110 7.87 -6.66 -7.76
N ILE A 111 7.09 -5.95 -8.59
CA ILE A 111 5.62 -6.04 -8.60
C ILE A 111 5.17 -7.46 -9.00
N VAL A 112 5.76 -8.01 -10.05
CA VAL A 112 5.49 -9.37 -10.53
C VAL A 112 5.85 -10.40 -9.46
N GLU A 113 7.00 -10.25 -8.80
CA GLU A 113 7.41 -11.12 -7.68
C GLU A 113 6.42 -11.02 -6.51
N ALA A 114 6.03 -9.80 -6.13
CA ALA A 114 5.07 -9.54 -5.05
C ALA A 114 3.69 -10.17 -5.32
N SER A 115 3.28 -10.32 -6.58
CA SER A 115 2.01 -10.98 -6.94
C SER A 115 1.96 -12.48 -6.56
N ASN A 116 3.06 -13.06 -6.08
CA ASN A 116 3.08 -14.41 -5.50
C ASN A 116 2.65 -14.44 -4.03
N TRP A 117 2.38 -13.28 -3.42
CA TRP A 117 2.09 -13.11 -2.01
C TRP A 117 0.76 -12.37 -1.83
N PRO A 118 0.08 -12.53 -0.67
CA PRO A 118 -1.13 -11.78 -0.34
C PRO A 118 -0.79 -10.31 0.01
N ILE A 119 -0.39 -9.55 -1.00
CA ILE A 119 -0.02 -8.14 -0.89
C ILE A 119 -0.67 -7.35 -2.01
N SER A 120 -1.23 -6.19 -1.66
CA SER A 120 -1.70 -5.20 -2.61
C SER A 120 -0.90 -3.93 -2.48
N ILE A 121 -0.56 -3.34 -3.63
CA ILE A 121 0.30 -2.17 -3.73
C ILE A 121 -0.56 -1.02 -4.25
N ILE A 122 -0.64 0.08 -3.49
CA ILE A 122 -1.32 1.30 -3.90
C ILE A 122 -0.24 2.36 -4.10
N MET A 123 -0.02 2.78 -5.33
CA MET A 123 0.88 3.89 -5.65
C MET A 123 0.07 5.17 -5.79
N VAL A 124 0.32 6.12 -4.90
CA VAL A 124 -0.30 7.44 -4.90
C VAL A 124 0.67 8.45 -5.50
N GLY A 125 0.34 8.93 -6.69
CA GLY A 125 1.08 9.98 -7.38
C GLY A 125 0.74 11.36 -6.82
N VAL A 126 1.73 12.09 -6.30
CA VAL A 126 1.59 13.47 -5.84
C VAL A 126 2.42 14.42 -6.72
N GLY A 127 1.85 15.50 -7.24
CA GLY A 127 2.57 16.43 -8.13
C GLY A 127 2.09 16.39 -9.57
N ASP A 128 2.97 16.79 -10.49
CA ASP A 128 2.57 17.13 -11.88
C ASP A 128 2.78 15.99 -12.88
N GLY A 129 3.29 14.82 -12.44
CA GLY A 129 3.59 13.70 -13.32
C GLY A 129 4.83 13.94 -14.21
N PRO A 130 4.91 13.29 -15.38
CA PRO A 130 3.90 12.47 -16.06
C PRO A 130 3.67 11.09 -15.39
N TRP A 131 2.49 10.50 -15.64
CA TRP A 131 2.03 9.26 -14.98
C TRP A 131 1.88 8.04 -15.90
N ASP A 132 2.21 8.16 -17.20
CA ASP A 132 1.97 7.11 -18.20
C ASP A 132 2.55 5.73 -17.80
N MET A 133 3.71 5.73 -17.13
CA MET A 133 4.35 4.51 -16.65
C MET A 133 3.61 3.87 -15.47
N MET A 134 3.01 4.68 -14.60
CA MET A 134 2.23 4.15 -13.47
C MET A 134 0.93 3.51 -14.00
N GLU A 135 0.32 4.11 -15.03
CA GLU A 135 -0.82 3.51 -15.75
C GLU A 135 -0.44 2.20 -16.47
N GLU A 136 0.81 2.07 -16.93
CA GLU A 136 1.31 0.80 -17.50
C GLU A 136 1.48 -0.28 -16.43
N PHE A 137 1.97 0.07 -15.24
CA PHE A 137 2.07 -0.87 -14.12
C PHE A 137 0.70 -1.29 -13.57
N ASP A 138 -0.31 -0.43 -13.70
CA ASP A 138 -1.70 -0.69 -13.31
C ASP A 138 -2.29 -1.82 -14.15
N ASP A 139 -2.29 -1.71 -15.49
CA ASP A 139 -3.10 -2.58 -16.37
C ASP A 139 -2.32 -3.57 -17.23
N LYS A 140 -0.99 -3.40 -17.38
CA LYS A 140 -0.25 -4.01 -18.49
C LYS A 140 0.90 -4.91 -18.06
N LEU A 141 0.84 -5.47 -16.86
CA LEU A 141 1.83 -6.43 -16.36
C LEU A 141 1.41 -7.89 -16.65
N PRO A 142 1.84 -8.53 -17.76
CA PRO A 142 1.31 -9.84 -18.17
C PRO A 142 1.81 -11.01 -17.31
N ALA A 143 2.89 -10.84 -16.56
CA ALA A 143 3.54 -11.91 -15.81
C ALA A 143 3.04 -12.07 -14.37
N ARG A 144 2.22 -11.15 -13.86
CA ARG A 144 1.72 -11.20 -12.47
C ARG A 144 0.61 -12.25 -12.31
N ARG A 145 0.54 -12.89 -11.14
CA ARG A 145 -0.47 -13.94 -10.87
C ARG A 145 -1.89 -13.39 -10.74
N PHE A 146 -2.02 -12.20 -10.17
CA PHE A 146 -3.27 -11.45 -10.06
C PHE A 146 -2.92 -9.96 -10.10
N ASP A 147 -3.93 -9.13 -10.34
CA ASP A 147 -3.74 -7.69 -10.25
C ASP A 147 -3.44 -7.29 -8.81
N ASN A 148 -2.27 -6.73 -8.54
CA ASN A 148 -1.82 -6.40 -7.18
C ASN A 148 -1.26 -4.99 -7.09
N PHE A 149 -1.48 -4.15 -8.10
CA PHE A 149 -0.96 -2.79 -8.16
C PHE A 149 -2.07 -1.85 -8.62
N GLN A 150 -2.41 -0.85 -7.80
CA GLN A 150 -3.33 0.23 -8.12
C GLN A 150 -2.58 1.56 -8.20
N PHE A 151 -2.74 2.31 -9.28
CA PHE A 151 -2.28 3.70 -9.36
C PHE A 151 -3.40 4.71 -9.03
N VAL A 152 -3.08 5.74 -8.23
CA VAL A 152 -4.00 6.84 -7.91
C VAL A 152 -3.30 8.18 -8.06
N GLU A 153 -3.73 8.99 -9.03
CA GLU A 153 -3.28 10.38 -9.15
C GLU A 153 -3.98 11.28 -8.12
N TYR A 154 -3.29 11.64 -7.03
CA TYR A 154 -3.85 12.40 -5.92
C TYR A 154 -4.44 13.74 -6.37
N ASN A 155 -3.69 14.51 -7.15
CA ASN A 155 -4.08 15.85 -7.57
C ASN A 155 -5.33 15.84 -8.45
N ALA A 156 -5.45 14.86 -9.36
CA ALA A 156 -6.64 14.69 -10.19
C ALA A 156 -7.85 14.30 -9.35
N VAL A 157 -7.70 13.31 -8.45
CA VAL A 157 -8.81 12.79 -7.66
C VAL A 157 -9.36 13.82 -6.67
N MET A 158 -8.50 14.65 -6.07
CA MET A 158 -8.92 15.77 -5.22
C MET A 158 -9.82 16.78 -5.95
N GLN A 159 -9.73 16.88 -7.28
CA GLN A 159 -10.56 17.78 -8.10
C GLN A 159 -11.91 17.16 -8.48
N LEU A 160 -12.04 15.83 -8.45
CA LEU A 160 -13.24 15.11 -8.91
C LEU A 160 -14.44 15.35 -7.98
N ASN A 161 -14.24 15.31 -6.67
CA ASN A 161 -15.31 15.51 -5.69
C ASN A 161 -15.03 16.71 -4.78
N LYS A 162 -15.28 17.93 -5.30
CA LYS A 162 -15.06 19.18 -4.53
C LYS A 162 -15.86 19.28 -3.23
N LYS A 163 -16.93 18.48 -3.06
CA LYS A 163 -17.75 18.48 -1.85
C LYS A 163 -17.16 17.60 -0.75
N ASN A 164 -16.55 16.49 -1.13
CA ASN A 164 -15.86 15.58 -0.21
C ASN A 164 -14.68 14.90 -0.93
N PRO A 165 -13.56 15.63 -1.09
CA PRO A 165 -12.43 15.15 -1.90
C PRO A 165 -11.74 13.96 -1.26
N GLU A 166 -11.68 13.92 0.07
CA GLU A 166 -11.08 12.84 0.86
C GLU A 166 -11.83 11.52 0.65
N ALA A 167 -13.16 11.54 0.72
CA ALA A 167 -13.96 10.34 0.44
C ALA A 167 -13.83 9.88 -1.01
N GLY A 168 -13.72 10.81 -1.97
CA GLY A 168 -13.45 10.47 -3.36
C GLY A 168 -12.12 9.74 -3.53
N PHE A 169 -11.08 10.21 -2.86
CA PHE A 169 -9.77 9.58 -2.87
C PHE A 169 -9.73 8.24 -2.14
N ALA A 170 -10.38 8.14 -0.99
CA ALA A 170 -10.53 6.86 -0.28
C ALA A 170 -11.16 5.80 -1.18
N ILE A 171 -12.24 6.15 -1.90
CA ILE A 171 -12.92 5.22 -2.81
C ILE A 171 -11.97 4.78 -3.93
N MET A 172 -11.27 5.72 -4.58
CA MET A 172 -10.35 5.39 -5.68
C MET A 172 -9.16 4.55 -5.22
N ALA A 173 -8.59 4.85 -4.06
CA ALA A 173 -7.46 4.09 -3.52
C ALA A 173 -7.83 2.68 -3.08
N LEU A 174 -9.07 2.47 -2.63
CA LEU A 174 -9.51 1.16 -2.14
C LEU A 174 -10.29 0.33 -3.17
N MET A 175 -10.60 0.87 -4.36
CA MET A 175 -11.59 0.24 -5.25
C MET A 175 -11.21 -1.17 -5.71
N GLU A 176 -9.91 -1.46 -5.85
CA GLU A 176 -9.45 -2.76 -6.30
C GLU A 176 -9.12 -3.73 -5.16
N ILE A 177 -8.90 -3.24 -3.93
CA ILE A 177 -8.49 -4.08 -2.79
C ILE A 177 -9.43 -5.28 -2.58
N PRO A 178 -10.78 -5.15 -2.62
CA PRO A 178 -11.66 -6.31 -2.48
C PRO A 178 -11.46 -7.37 -3.57
N GLY A 179 -11.20 -6.94 -4.82
CA GLY A 179 -10.93 -7.83 -5.93
C GLY A 179 -9.55 -8.50 -5.82
N MET A 180 -8.53 -7.73 -5.45
CA MET A 180 -7.17 -8.21 -5.21
C MET A 180 -7.14 -9.26 -4.10
N LEU A 181 -7.81 -8.98 -2.98
CA LEU A 181 -7.96 -9.92 -1.86
C LEU A 181 -8.63 -11.22 -2.33
N TYR A 182 -9.77 -11.14 -3.01
CA TYR A 182 -10.49 -12.31 -3.52
C TYR A 182 -9.60 -13.17 -4.43
N LEU A 183 -8.90 -12.57 -5.39
CA LEU A 183 -8.02 -13.28 -6.32
C LEU A 183 -6.80 -13.91 -5.63
N SER A 184 -6.29 -13.28 -4.58
CA SER A 184 -5.21 -13.84 -3.76
C SER A 184 -5.65 -15.12 -3.02
N HIS A 185 -6.92 -15.23 -2.65
CA HIS A 185 -7.48 -16.43 -2.02
C HIS A 185 -7.84 -17.53 -3.03
N ASP A 186 -8.48 -17.18 -4.15
CA ASP A 186 -8.97 -18.13 -5.17
C ASP A 186 -7.82 -18.85 -5.91
N LYS A 187 -6.69 -18.15 -6.15
CA LYS A 187 -5.52 -18.71 -6.86
C LYS A 187 -4.56 -19.51 -5.97
N SER A 188 -5.04 -20.08 -4.87
CA SER A 188 -4.30 -20.93 -3.92
C SER A 188 -3.02 -20.31 -3.31
N ILE A 189 -2.85 -18.98 -3.37
CA ILE A 189 -1.73 -18.26 -2.73
C ILE A 189 -1.91 -18.26 -1.21
N CYS A 190 -3.13 -18.06 -0.72
CA CYS A 190 -3.43 -18.09 0.72
C CYS A 190 -3.57 -19.52 1.29
N HIS A 191 -3.95 -20.51 0.46
CA HIS A 191 -4.25 -21.87 0.94
C HIS A 191 -2.99 -22.62 1.42
N SER A 192 -1.80 -22.29 0.91
CA SER A 192 -0.54 -22.87 1.40
C SER A 192 -0.08 -22.33 2.75
N TYR A 193 -0.57 -21.17 3.18
CA TYR A 193 -0.22 -20.53 4.46
C TYR A 193 -1.31 -20.69 5.54
N TYR A 194 -2.51 -21.15 5.14
CA TYR A 194 -3.66 -21.44 6.01
C TYR A 194 -3.94 -22.95 6.15
N VAL A 195 -2.92 -23.82 6.14
CA VAL A 195 -3.11 -25.24 6.51
C VAL A 195 -3.22 -25.34 8.04
N GLY A 196 -4.38 -24.95 8.58
CA GLY A 196 -4.62 -24.95 10.02
C GLY A 196 -6.08 -24.96 10.47
N THR A 197 -7.01 -24.32 9.77
CA THR A 197 -8.41 -24.23 10.24
C THR A 197 -9.40 -24.31 9.09
N HIS A 198 -10.36 -25.22 9.21
CA HIS A 198 -11.44 -25.43 8.26
C HIS A 198 -12.49 -24.31 8.42
N GLY A 199 -12.87 -23.62 7.34
CA GLY A 199 -13.96 -22.64 7.37
C GLY A 199 -14.25 -22.05 6.00
N ALA A 200 -15.52 -21.95 5.64
CA ALA A 200 -16.03 -21.65 4.31
C ALA A 200 -16.09 -20.15 3.98
N PHE A 201 -16.07 -19.83 2.68
CA PHE A 201 -16.19 -18.48 2.11
C PHE A 201 -17.60 -17.88 2.22
N PRO A 202 -17.74 -16.57 2.49
CA PRO A 202 -18.88 -15.78 2.04
C PRO A 202 -18.49 -14.75 0.96
N ILE A 203 -19.42 -14.58 0.02
CA ILE A 203 -19.38 -13.64 -1.10
C ILE A 203 -19.78 -12.24 -0.59
N ILE A 204 -18.95 -11.23 -0.80
CA ILE A 204 -19.26 -9.83 -0.44
C ILE A 204 -20.35 -9.30 -1.38
N HIS A 205 -21.59 -9.25 -0.90
CA HIS A 205 -22.63 -8.40 -1.49
C HIS A 205 -22.61 -7.05 -0.78
N GLY A 206 -22.46 -5.97 -1.54
CA GLY A 206 -22.53 -4.62 -1.01
C GLY A 206 -23.87 -4.34 -0.32
N ARG A 207 -23.80 -3.84 0.92
CA ARG A 207 -24.64 -2.78 1.52
C ARG A 207 -24.44 -2.72 3.03
N THR A 208 -24.17 -1.50 3.50
CA THR A 208 -24.59 -0.95 4.80
C THR A 208 -23.96 -1.55 6.06
N ILE A 209 -23.25 -0.69 6.78
CA ILE A 209 -22.83 -0.83 8.18
C ILE A 209 -23.99 -1.36 9.03
N GLN A 210 -23.84 -2.57 9.57
CA GLN A 210 -24.52 -3.01 10.79
C GLN A 210 -23.46 -3.35 11.83
N VAL A 211 -23.58 -2.69 12.98
CA VAL A 211 -22.93 -3.10 14.22
C VAL A 211 -23.76 -4.25 14.79
N ASP A 212 -23.21 -5.46 14.87
CA ASP A 212 -23.58 -6.42 15.92
C ASP A 212 -22.44 -7.41 16.20
N GLN A 213 -22.33 -7.80 17.47
CA GLN A 213 -21.31 -8.68 18.04
C GLN A 213 -21.55 -10.14 17.68
N GLY A 214 -20.51 -10.87 17.27
CA GLY A 214 -20.53 -12.33 17.33
C GLY A 214 -19.71 -13.05 16.25
N ALA A 215 -18.50 -13.44 16.64
CA ALA A 215 -17.67 -14.55 16.15
C ALA A 215 -17.97 -15.09 14.73
N GLY A 216 -17.10 -14.71 13.79
CA GLY A 216 -16.85 -15.38 12.52
C GLY A 216 -15.60 -14.76 11.92
N ASP A 217 -14.53 -15.53 11.77
CA ASP A 217 -13.24 -15.06 11.26
C ASP A 217 -13.38 -14.64 9.77
N ASP A 218 -13.52 -13.34 9.53
CA ASP A 218 -13.28 -12.72 8.22
C ASP A 218 -11.76 -12.67 7.95
N PRO A 219 -11.30 -12.72 6.68
CA PRO A 219 -9.88 -12.59 6.36
C PRO A 219 -9.40 -11.19 6.74
N VAL A 220 -8.65 -11.12 7.84
CA VAL A 220 -8.20 -9.86 8.44
C VAL A 220 -6.92 -9.34 7.77
N VAL A 221 -6.87 -8.04 7.48
CA VAL A 221 -5.69 -7.36 6.94
C VAL A 221 -4.71 -7.16 8.11
N GLN A 222 -3.56 -7.83 8.06
CA GLN A 222 -2.70 -7.94 9.24
C GLN A 222 -1.77 -6.75 9.45
N SER A 223 -1.47 -5.96 8.41
CA SER A 223 -0.75 -4.69 8.56
C SER A 223 -0.75 -3.85 7.29
N CYS A 224 -0.76 -2.52 7.45
CA CYS A 224 -0.49 -1.57 6.37
C CYS A 224 0.98 -1.10 6.40
N ALA A 225 1.70 -1.18 5.29
CA ALA A 225 3.07 -0.66 5.17
C ALA A 225 3.08 0.63 4.33
N PHE A 226 3.79 1.66 4.80
CA PHE A 226 3.93 2.95 4.09
C PHE A 226 5.34 3.15 3.58
N ALA A 227 5.46 3.55 2.32
CA ALA A 227 6.68 3.98 1.68
C ALA A 227 6.53 5.44 1.23
N LEU A 228 7.44 6.29 1.72
CA LEU A 228 7.47 7.74 1.49
C LEU A 228 8.78 8.20 0.85
#